data_AF-A0ABD4KUD2-F1
#
_entry.id   AF-A0ABD4KUD2-F1
#
_cell.length_a   1.000
_cell.length_b   1.000
_cell.length_c   1.000
_cell.angle_alpha   90.00
_cell.angle_beta   90.00
_cell.angle_gamma   90.00
#
_symmetry.space_group_name_H-M   'P 1'
#
loop_
_entity.id
_entity.type
_entity.pdbx_description
1 polymer ?
#
loop_
_entity_poly.entity_id
_entity_poly.type
_entity_poly.pdbx_seq_one_letter_code
_entity_poly.pdbx_strand_id
1 'polypeptide(L)'
;RQLTVGHELNISDWYDVDESVIDRKDPDCVWRVIEKSKQIKGQRTSKVTVYQMWSPVRTIGLYCLLNLPTRGQQILWLDSGEADEFKLINKGYKSINLDEKVQLVPDFEWVKNDNPLAGSQKKPNLGVLHKNGDNIEMFTNTNKTGKPFVSPYIPTCTIPWIIRLRDWQSKYNPLKEPTRWTEVDFTTNKPSISVLKQRGTQCFLFRNPAGGNRNIDTSTFQPMKQNVFGRALAKVLYEIQEPDFPLAERSASSYTSKYTPHTMRVSLITALVLYGEVPLHILMKVVGHAQIIMTLHYTKIKHLDIVETLDAGEKRLLARSQDQKNALLMEDRIHNHKDELLIPVYSALHDPEWPKASIQFFDYGLCPYGSTRCSDGGLEREETKNSKTKTEYNPVPSGYLGCQNCFRCRHFVTGAPFVVGLIIKGNEISEAKQY
;
A
#
# COMPACT_ATOMS: atom_id res chain seq x y z
N ARG A 1 22.20 5.41 -5.28
CA ARG A 1 22.73 6.18 -4.12
C ARG A 1 23.32 5.20 -3.11
N GLN A 2 24.50 5.48 -2.55
CA GLN A 2 25.24 4.61 -1.60
C GLN A 2 24.82 4.89 -0.14
N LEU A 3 25.22 4.03 0.80
CA LEU A 3 24.99 4.21 2.25
C LEU A 3 25.78 5.38 2.87
N THR A 4 26.61 6.07 2.07
CA THR A 4 27.64 7.03 2.49
C THR A 4 27.14 8.30 3.18
N VAL A 5 25.89 8.73 3.02
CA VAL A 5 25.39 9.95 3.69
C VAL A 5 24.68 9.64 5.02
N GLY A 6 24.27 8.38 5.21
CA GLY A 6 23.46 7.99 6.37
C GLY A 6 24.18 8.13 7.72
N HIS A 7 25.52 8.16 7.72
CA HIS A 7 26.34 8.16 8.93
C HIS A 7 26.34 9.49 9.70
N GLU A 8 25.92 10.58 9.06
CA GLU A 8 25.83 11.89 9.68
C GLU A 8 24.62 12.02 10.61
N LEU A 9 23.62 11.14 10.46
CA LEU A 9 22.38 11.20 11.21
C LEU A 9 22.61 11.08 12.72
N ASN A 10 23.46 10.13 13.15
CA ASN A 10 23.69 9.90 14.57
C ASN A 10 25.10 9.43 14.88
N ILE A 11 25.79 10.18 15.75
CA ILE A 11 27.16 9.86 16.18
C ILE A 11 27.20 8.54 16.98
N SER A 12 26.10 8.17 17.65
CA SER A 12 26.02 6.92 18.43
C SER A 12 25.88 5.64 17.61
N ASP A 13 25.77 5.73 16.29
CA ASP A 13 25.77 4.56 15.40
C ASP A 13 27.18 4.09 15.02
N TRP A 14 28.22 4.81 15.46
CA TRP A 14 29.61 4.42 15.31
C TRP A 14 30.07 3.55 16.48
N TYR A 15 30.73 2.44 16.18
CA TYR A 15 31.26 1.52 17.19
C TYR A 15 32.67 1.05 16.85
N ASP A 16 33.42 0.70 17.89
CA ASP A 16 34.81 0.33 17.77
C ASP A 16 34.92 -1.10 17.20
N VAL A 17 35.80 -1.30 16.23
CA VAL A 17 36.06 -2.59 15.58
C VAL A 17 37.57 -2.81 15.40
N ASP A 18 37.98 -4.07 15.27
CA ASP A 18 39.32 -4.39 14.80
C ASP A 18 39.49 -4.03 13.33
N GLU A 19 40.69 -3.59 12.94
CA GLU A 19 40.99 -3.22 11.55
C GLU A 19 40.74 -4.38 10.58
N SER A 20 40.90 -5.62 11.04
CA SER A 20 40.67 -6.84 10.23
C SER A 20 39.22 -7.01 9.77
N VAL A 21 38.26 -6.38 10.44
CA VAL A 21 36.83 -6.44 10.08
C VAL A 21 36.50 -5.46 8.96
N ILE A 22 37.35 -4.44 8.75
CA ILE A 22 37.11 -3.38 7.76
C ILE A 22 37.44 -3.90 6.36
N ASP A 23 36.43 -3.98 5.51
CA ASP A 23 36.60 -4.26 4.09
C ASP A 23 36.64 -2.95 3.29
N ARG A 24 37.85 -2.53 2.93
CA ARG A 24 38.07 -1.27 2.19
C ARG A 24 37.53 -1.29 0.75
N LYS A 25 37.17 -2.47 0.21
CA LYS A 25 36.61 -2.61 -1.14
C LYS A 25 35.09 -2.59 -1.16
N ASP A 26 34.47 -2.79 0.00
CA ASP A 26 33.01 -2.79 0.12
C ASP A 26 32.48 -1.35 0.28
N PRO A 27 31.68 -0.83 -0.67
CA PRO A 27 31.13 0.52 -0.59
C PRO A 27 30.12 0.72 0.55
N ASP A 28 29.56 -0.37 1.10
CA ASP A 28 28.63 -0.34 2.22
C ASP A 28 29.37 -0.50 3.58
N CYS A 29 30.70 -0.71 3.56
CA CYS A 29 31.56 -0.67 4.75
C CYS A 29 32.04 0.76 5.02
N VAL A 30 31.23 1.54 5.72
CA VAL A 30 31.58 2.90 6.13
C VAL A 30 32.39 2.86 7.44
N TRP A 31 33.63 3.33 7.40
CA TRP A 31 34.55 3.31 8.55
C TRP A 31 35.29 4.65 8.72
N ARG A 32 35.86 4.87 9.91
CA ARG A 32 36.71 6.03 10.22
C ARG A 32 37.78 5.67 11.24
N VAL A 33 38.82 6.51 11.32
CA VAL A 33 39.87 6.42 12.34
C VAL A 33 39.75 7.62 13.28
N ILE A 34 39.77 7.36 14.58
CA ILE A 34 39.75 8.41 15.61
C ILE A 34 40.82 8.16 16.67
N GLU A 35 41.35 9.22 17.25
CA GLU A 35 42.19 9.13 18.46
C GLU A 35 41.29 9.18 19.70
N LYS A 36 41.38 8.16 20.57
CA LYS A 36 40.74 8.15 21.88
C LYS A 36 41.79 8.17 22.99
N SER A 37 41.57 9.01 24.00
CA SER A 37 42.35 8.97 25.23
C SER A 37 41.90 7.78 26.08
N LYS A 38 42.76 6.79 26.30
CA LYS A 38 42.46 5.63 27.14
C LYS A 38 43.24 5.73 28.45
N GLN A 39 42.54 5.61 29.59
CA GLN A 39 43.22 5.41 30.87
C GLN A 39 43.67 3.96 30.97
N ILE A 40 44.98 3.75 31.04
CA ILE A 40 45.58 2.45 31.34
C ILE A 40 45.76 2.40 32.85
N LYS A 41 45.29 1.32 33.51
CA LYS A 41 45.46 1.15 34.98
C LYS A 41 46.94 1.29 35.33
N GLY A 42 47.29 2.31 36.11
CA GLY A 42 48.65 2.57 36.57
C GLY A 42 49.53 3.46 35.67
N GLN A 43 49.02 4.02 34.57
CA GLN A 43 49.78 4.94 33.70
C GLN A 43 49.00 6.22 33.33
N ARG A 44 49.75 7.25 32.90
CA ARG A 44 49.21 8.50 32.33
C ARG A 44 48.35 8.18 31.10
N THR A 45 47.28 8.95 30.91
CA THR A 45 46.37 8.84 29.77
C THR A 45 47.16 8.84 28.45
N SER A 46 47.06 7.77 27.66
CA SER A 46 47.69 7.68 26.35
C SER A 46 46.64 7.83 25.24
N LYS A 47 47.02 8.48 24.14
CA LYS A 47 46.21 8.54 22.93
C LYS A 47 46.36 7.22 22.19
N VAL A 48 45.24 6.56 21.91
CA VAL A 48 45.19 5.30 21.16
C VAL A 48 44.37 5.53 19.89
N THR A 49 44.90 5.11 18.76
CA THR A 49 44.19 5.09 17.48
C THR A 49 43.17 3.96 17.49
N VAL A 50 41.91 4.28 17.23
CA VAL A 50 40.79 3.33 17.23
C VAL A 50 40.06 3.39 15.90
N TYR A 51 39.81 2.22 15.33
CA TYR A 51 38.99 2.07 14.13
C TYR A 51 37.52 1.96 14.52
N GLN A 52 36.66 2.70 13.82
CA GLN A 52 35.22 2.63 14.01
C GLN A 52 34.52 2.29 12.71
N MET A 53 33.48 1.46 12.81
CA MET A 53 32.54 1.17 11.73
C MET A 53 31.18 1.79 12.05
N TRP A 54 30.49 2.26 11.02
CA TRP A 54 29.14 2.81 11.15
C TRP A 54 28.08 1.73 10.91
N SER A 55 27.07 1.69 11.78
CA SER A 55 25.92 0.80 11.69
C SER A 55 24.75 1.46 10.93
N PRO A 56 24.34 0.93 9.76
CA PRO A 56 23.23 1.49 8.97
C PRO A 56 21.84 1.19 9.54
N VAL A 57 21.77 0.34 10.58
CA VAL A 57 20.54 -0.27 11.09
C VAL A 57 19.51 0.78 11.50
N ARG A 58 19.93 1.83 12.22
CA ARG A 58 19.07 2.95 12.66
C ARG A 58 18.54 3.75 11.48
N THR A 59 19.42 4.12 10.55
CA THR A 59 19.07 4.96 9.40
C THR A 59 18.10 4.23 8.48
N ILE A 60 18.36 2.96 8.15
CA ILE A 60 17.45 2.16 7.33
C ILE A 60 16.15 1.89 8.08
N GLY A 61 16.19 1.68 9.40
CA GLY A 61 14.98 1.55 10.21
C GLY A 61 14.10 2.79 10.15
N LEU A 62 14.70 3.98 10.24
CA LEU A 62 13.99 5.25 10.10
C LEU A 62 13.44 5.44 8.68
N TYR A 63 14.21 5.05 7.65
CA TYR A 63 13.75 5.06 6.27
C TYR A 63 12.50 4.17 6.10
N CYS A 64 12.52 2.95 6.64
CA CYS A 64 11.35 2.07 6.67
C CYS A 64 10.17 2.69 7.44
N LEU A 65 10.42 3.38 8.56
CA LEU A 65 9.36 4.05 9.32
C LEU A 65 8.64 5.15 8.51
N LEU A 66 9.38 5.85 7.65
CA LEU A 66 8.84 6.93 6.82
C LEU A 66 8.12 6.41 5.57
N ASN A 67 8.51 5.26 5.03
CA ASN A 67 7.99 4.72 3.77
C ASN A 67 6.99 3.57 3.95
N LEU A 68 7.00 2.88 5.10
CA LEU A 68 6.11 1.76 5.37
C LEU A 68 5.03 2.17 6.37
N PRO A 69 3.74 1.85 6.11
CA PRO A 69 2.68 2.07 7.06
C PRO A 69 2.64 0.95 8.12
N THR A 70 3.81 0.57 8.67
CA THR A 70 4.03 -0.38 9.77
C THR A 70 4.45 0.35 11.05
N ARG A 71 4.12 -0.16 12.25
CA ARG A 71 4.46 0.56 13.50
C ARG A 71 5.97 0.44 13.74
N GLY A 72 6.56 1.44 14.37
CA GLY A 72 7.99 1.45 14.70
C GLY A 72 8.47 0.15 15.35
N GLN A 73 7.77 -0.35 16.39
CA GLN A 73 8.15 -1.61 17.03
C GLN A 73 8.04 -2.82 16.09
N GLN A 74 7.06 -2.85 15.18
CA GLN A 74 6.91 -3.93 14.21
C GLN A 74 8.06 -3.93 13.21
N ILE A 75 8.49 -2.74 12.76
CA ILE A 75 9.65 -2.57 11.87
C ILE A 75 10.90 -3.18 12.52
N LEU A 76 11.16 -2.84 13.78
CA LEU A 76 12.35 -3.34 14.49
C LEU A 76 12.32 -4.86 14.73
N TRP A 77 11.15 -5.48 14.62
CA TRP A 77 10.96 -6.93 14.71
C TRP A 77 10.82 -7.60 13.35
N LEU A 78 11.17 -6.96 12.23
CA LEU A 78 11.20 -7.61 10.93
C LEU A 78 12.33 -8.65 10.86
N ASP A 79 12.08 -9.75 10.15
CA ASP A 79 13.09 -10.78 9.88
C ASP A 79 13.84 -10.40 8.59
N SER A 80 15.12 -10.73 8.56
CA SER A 80 16.06 -10.49 7.46
C SER A 80 15.90 -11.48 6.30
N GLY A 81 15.32 -12.66 6.54
CA GLY A 81 15.28 -13.77 5.60
C GLY A 81 16.60 -14.53 5.50
N GLU A 82 17.56 -14.32 6.41
CA GLU A 82 18.85 -15.02 6.40
C GLU A 82 18.71 -16.54 6.49
N ALA A 83 17.65 -17.04 7.14
CA ALA A 83 17.36 -18.46 7.27
C ALA A 83 16.34 -19.00 6.26
N ASP A 84 15.85 -18.16 5.34
CA ASP A 84 14.90 -18.59 4.30
C ASP A 84 15.60 -19.40 3.21
N GLU A 85 14.83 -20.20 2.46
CA GLU A 85 15.35 -21.00 1.35
C GLU A 85 15.80 -20.14 0.16
N PHE A 86 15.10 -19.03 -0.08
CA PHE A 86 15.39 -18.10 -1.16
C PHE A 86 15.62 -16.70 -0.62
N LYS A 87 16.55 -15.96 -1.23
CA LYS A 87 16.80 -14.56 -0.94
C LYS A 87 16.60 -13.73 -2.20
N LEU A 88 16.02 -12.54 -2.03
CA LEU A 88 15.92 -11.57 -3.12
C LEU A 88 17.25 -10.84 -3.29
N ILE A 89 17.76 -10.75 -4.52
CA ILE A 89 18.94 -9.95 -4.86
C ILE A 89 18.56 -8.79 -5.79
N ASN A 90 19.36 -7.74 -5.77
CA ASN A 90 19.20 -6.59 -6.65
C ASN A 90 20.27 -6.65 -7.75
N LYS A 91 19.86 -6.83 -9.01
CA LYS A 91 20.72 -6.91 -10.20
C LYS A 91 21.08 -5.53 -10.78
N GLY A 92 20.61 -4.46 -10.16
CA GLY A 92 20.82 -3.09 -10.62
C GLY A 92 19.49 -2.47 -11.05
N TYR A 93 19.49 -1.83 -12.22
CA TYR A 93 18.31 -1.17 -12.75
C TYR A 93 18.05 -1.66 -14.17
N LYS A 94 16.77 -1.87 -14.50
CA LYS A 94 16.29 -2.13 -15.85
C LYS A 94 15.44 -0.97 -16.35
N SER A 95 15.48 -0.73 -17.65
CA SER A 95 14.60 0.22 -18.31
C SER A 95 13.24 -0.40 -18.57
N ILE A 96 12.17 0.30 -18.18
CA ILE A 96 10.80 0.00 -18.58
C ILE A 96 10.24 1.20 -19.35
N ASN A 97 9.36 0.92 -20.32
CA ASN A 97 8.64 1.94 -21.06
C ASN A 97 7.25 2.09 -20.44
N LEU A 98 7.01 3.26 -19.84
CA LEU A 98 5.70 3.68 -19.35
C LEU A 98 5.36 4.98 -20.07
N ASP A 99 4.27 4.99 -20.83
CA ASP A 99 3.74 6.17 -21.51
C ASP A 99 4.82 6.94 -22.31
N GLU A 100 5.54 6.23 -23.18
CA GLU A 100 6.62 6.75 -24.03
C GLU A 100 7.84 7.35 -23.27
N LYS A 101 7.90 7.17 -21.95
CA LYS A 101 9.05 7.56 -21.12
C LYS A 101 9.81 6.33 -20.64
N VAL A 102 11.12 6.34 -20.86
CA VAL A 102 12.04 5.34 -20.31
C VAL A 102 12.22 5.62 -18.83
N GLN A 103 11.72 4.74 -17.97
CA GLN A 103 11.95 4.80 -16.53
C GLN A 103 12.90 3.67 -16.10
N LEU A 104 13.91 4.01 -15.30
CA LEU A 104 14.77 3.04 -14.66
C LEU A 104 14.13 2.53 -13.37
N VAL A 105 13.87 1.23 -13.30
CA VAL A 105 13.35 0.55 -12.11
C VAL A 105 14.35 -0.48 -11.60
N PRO A 106 14.42 -0.73 -10.29
CA PRO A 106 15.26 -1.79 -9.75
C PRO A 106 14.91 -3.15 -10.37
N ASP A 107 15.92 -3.95 -10.68
CA ASP A 107 15.75 -5.31 -11.17
C ASP A 107 16.03 -6.32 -10.05
N PHE A 108 15.05 -7.16 -9.74
CA PHE A 108 15.11 -8.10 -8.63
C PHE A 108 14.99 -9.54 -9.11
N GLU A 109 15.71 -10.43 -8.44
CA GLU A 109 15.66 -11.86 -8.72
C GLU A 109 15.68 -12.65 -7.41
N TRP A 110 14.87 -13.70 -7.35
CA TRP A 110 14.92 -14.70 -6.29
C TRP A 110 15.98 -15.73 -6.59
N VAL A 111 17.00 -15.83 -5.74
CA VAL A 111 18.05 -16.85 -5.84
C VAL A 111 18.01 -17.76 -4.63
N LYS A 112 18.56 -18.97 -4.75
CA LYS A 112 18.74 -19.86 -3.60
C LYS A 112 19.62 -19.18 -2.57
N ASN A 113 19.21 -19.22 -1.31
CA ASN A 113 19.96 -18.60 -0.23
C ASN A 113 21.24 -19.41 0.03
N ASP A 114 22.37 -18.71 0.07
CA ASP A 114 23.73 -19.23 0.31
C ASP A 114 24.16 -19.07 1.78
N ASN A 115 23.32 -18.45 2.61
CA ASN A 115 23.61 -18.25 4.01
C ASN A 115 23.62 -19.60 4.76
N PRO A 116 24.58 -19.86 5.65
CA PRO A 116 24.65 -21.09 6.44
C PRO A 116 23.39 -21.41 7.27
N LEU A 117 22.58 -20.39 7.58
CA LEU A 117 21.34 -20.53 8.32
C LEU A 117 20.14 -20.95 7.46
N ALA A 118 20.28 -21.03 6.13
CA ALA A 118 19.19 -21.40 5.23
C ALA A 118 18.58 -22.74 5.63
N GLY A 119 17.27 -22.76 5.90
CA GLY A 119 16.54 -23.96 6.35
C GLY A 119 16.69 -24.30 7.84
N SER A 120 17.37 -23.47 8.65
CA SER A 120 17.51 -23.68 10.10
C SER A 120 16.23 -23.37 10.90
N GLN A 121 15.32 -22.58 10.34
CA GLN A 121 14.04 -22.23 10.97
C GLN A 121 12.97 -23.29 10.70
N LYS A 122 12.11 -23.55 11.69
CA LYS A 122 10.99 -24.51 11.59
C LYS A 122 9.94 -24.11 10.55
N LYS A 123 9.75 -22.81 10.34
CA LYS A 123 8.82 -22.26 9.35
C LYS A 123 9.67 -21.62 8.25
N PRO A 124 9.43 -21.92 6.98
CA PRO A 124 10.14 -21.27 5.88
C PRO A 124 9.54 -19.89 5.59
N ASN A 125 10.30 -19.06 4.86
CA ASN A 125 9.83 -17.84 4.21
C ASN A 125 9.33 -16.77 5.21
N LEU A 126 10.12 -16.51 6.26
CA LEU A 126 9.81 -15.55 7.32
C LEU A 126 10.42 -14.17 7.09
N GLY A 127 11.28 -13.99 6.10
CA GLY A 127 11.90 -12.71 5.78
C GLY A 127 10.88 -11.64 5.43
N VAL A 128 11.19 -10.38 5.77
CA VAL A 128 10.35 -9.22 5.41
C VAL A 128 10.09 -9.17 3.90
N LEU A 129 11.08 -9.55 3.09
CA LEU A 129 10.88 -9.79 1.66
C LEU A 129 10.36 -11.21 1.54
N HIS A 130 9.06 -11.34 1.36
CA HIS A 130 8.36 -12.62 1.33
C HIS A 130 8.14 -13.06 -0.10
N LYS A 131 8.56 -14.29 -0.43
CA LYS A 131 8.40 -14.84 -1.78
C LYS A 131 7.01 -15.44 -1.94
N ASN A 132 6.25 -14.99 -2.93
CA ASN A 132 4.98 -15.61 -3.33
C ASN A 132 4.96 -15.80 -4.86
N GLY A 133 5.39 -16.97 -5.33
CA GLY A 133 5.72 -17.16 -6.74
C GLY A 133 6.85 -16.21 -7.16
N ASP A 134 6.58 -15.38 -8.16
CA ASP A 134 7.48 -14.30 -8.61
C ASP A 134 7.20 -12.96 -7.92
N ASN A 135 6.10 -12.85 -7.16
CA ASN A 135 5.74 -11.61 -6.47
C ASN A 135 6.59 -11.41 -5.21
N ILE A 136 6.83 -10.13 -4.89
CA ILE A 136 7.52 -9.69 -3.69
C ILE A 136 6.47 -9.11 -2.73
N GLU A 137 6.19 -9.84 -1.66
CA GLU A 137 5.26 -9.43 -0.61
C GLU A 137 6.03 -9.01 0.66
N MET A 138 5.33 -8.39 1.61
CA MET A 138 5.91 -8.01 2.90
C MET A 138 5.38 -8.88 4.03
N PHE A 139 6.22 -9.73 4.60
CA PHE A 139 5.87 -10.46 5.82
C PHE A 139 6.16 -9.62 7.06
N THR A 140 5.19 -9.58 7.98
CA THR A 140 5.35 -8.92 9.28
C THR A 140 5.02 -9.89 10.39
N ASN A 141 6.00 -10.10 11.29
CA ASN A 141 5.94 -11.10 12.36
C ASN A 141 4.83 -10.89 13.41
N THR A 142 4.37 -9.64 13.58
CA THR A 142 3.38 -9.29 14.61
C THR A 142 2.45 -8.21 14.09
N ASN A 143 1.18 -8.22 14.55
CA ASN A 143 0.23 -7.13 14.38
C ASN A 143 -0.33 -6.68 15.75
N LYS A 144 -1.33 -5.78 15.75
CA LYS A 144 -1.98 -5.31 17.00
C LYS A 144 -2.64 -6.48 17.78
N THR A 145 -2.99 -7.56 17.11
CA THR A 145 -3.56 -8.79 17.71
C THR A 145 -2.51 -9.88 17.95
N GLY A 146 -1.22 -9.58 17.77
CA GLY A 146 -0.09 -10.47 18.01
C GLY A 146 0.13 -11.55 16.94
N LYS A 147 -0.65 -11.56 15.86
CA LYS A 147 -0.54 -12.54 14.77
C LYS A 147 0.34 -12.01 13.62
N PRO A 148 1.11 -12.88 12.94
CA PRO A 148 1.79 -12.51 11.72
C PRO A 148 0.79 -12.24 10.59
N PHE A 149 1.18 -11.44 9.61
CA PHE A 149 0.42 -11.21 8.38
C PHE A 149 1.36 -10.95 7.21
N VAL A 150 0.85 -11.21 6.00
CA VAL A 150 1.51 -10.90 4.74
C VAL A 150 0.78 -9.73 4.10
N SER A 151 1.49 -8.65 3.81
CA SER A 151 1.00 -7.53 3.01
C SER A 151 1.36 -7.78 1.54
N PRO A 152 0.41 -7.69 0.61
CA PRO A 152 0.68 -7.87 -0.82
C PRO A 152 1.48 -6.71 -1.43
N TYR A 153 1.77 -5.68 -0.64
CA TYR A 153 2.46 -4.47 -1.09
C TYR A 153 3.67 -4.17 -0.22
N ILE A 154 4.78 -3.87 -0.89
CA ILE A 154 5.96 -3.22 -0.34
C ILE A 154 6.42 -2.15 -1.33
N PRO A 155 6.71 -0.91 -0.90
CA PRO A 155 7.23 0.12 -1.79
C PRO A 155 8.55 -0.32 -2.42
N THR A 156 8.61 -0.32 -3.75
CA THR A 156 9.78 -0.74 -4.54
C THR A 156 11.05 0.02 -4.17
N CYS A 157 10.93 1.29 -3.74
CA CYS A 157 12.05 2.11 -3.27
C CYS A 157 12.70 1.58 -1.98
N THR A 158 11.96 0.83 -1.15
CA THR A 158 12.44 0.30 0.14
C THR A 158 13.20 -1.01 -0.01
N ILE A 159 12.85 -1.82 -1.01
CA ILE A 159 13.42 -3.15 -1.23
C ILE A 159 14.97 -3.12 -1.33
N PRO A 160 15.61 -2.23 -2.12
CA PRO A 160 17.07 -2.19 -2.20
C PRO A 160 17.75 -1.92 -0.85
N TRP A 161 17.14 -1.09 0.01
CA TRP A 161 17.68 -0.78 1.32
C TRP A 161 17.56 -1.95 2.30
N ILE A 162 16.46 -2.71 2.23
CA ILE A 162 16.30 -3.93 3.00
C ILE A 162 17.32 -4.99 2.58
N ILE A 163 17.53 -5.18 1.27
CA ILE A 163 18.53 -6.10 0.72
C ILE A 163 19.93 -5.72 1.23
N ARG A 164 20.32 -4.45 1.11
CA ARG A 164 21.62 -3.98 1.60
C ARG A 164 21.79 -4.18 3.10
N LEU A 165 20.75 -3.88 3.90
CA LEU A 165 20.82 -4.10 5.34
C LEU A 165 20.99 -5.59 5.68
N ARG A 166 20.27 -6.48 4.99
CA ARG A 166 20.42 -7.93 5.17
C ARG A 166 21.85 -8.35 4.86
N ASP A 167 22.38 -7.97 3.70
CA ASP A 167 23.71 -8.38 3.26
C ASP A 167 24.80 -7.80 4.18
N TRP A 168 24.63 -6.56 4.62
CA TRP A 168 25.49 -5.92 5.62
C TRP A 168 25.46 -6.66 6.97
N GLN A 169 24.28 -7.05 7.44
CA GLN A 169 24.12 -7.82 8.67
C GLN A 169 24.74 -9.20 8.55
N SER A 170 24.54 -9.91 7.45
CA SER A 170 25.15 -11.23 7.21
C SER A 170 26.68 -11.17 7.19
N LYS A 171 27.27 -10.08 6.67
CA LYS A 171 28.72 -9.92 6.56
C LYS A 171 29.38 -9.39 7.84
N TYR A 172 28.84 -8.32 8.42
CA TYR A 172 29.49 -7.59 9.52
C TYR A 172 28.88 -7.87 10.90
N ASN A 173 27.73 -8.55 10.96
CA ASN A 173 27.06 -8.95 12.21
C ASN A 173 26.37 -10.33 12.07
N PRO A 174 27.13 -11.37 11.70
CA PRO A 174 26.58 -12.69 11.39
C PRO A 174 25.94 -13.36 12.61
N LEU A 175 24.82 -14.04 12.40
CA LEU A 175 24.17 -14.86 13.42
C LEU A 175 24.73 -16.29 13.39
N LYS A 176 24.99 -16.86 14.57
CA LYS A 176 25.37 -18.28 14.70
C LYS A 176 24.15 -19.21 14.62
N GLU A 177 23.03 -18.76 15.17
CA GLU A 177 21.74 -19.43 15.12
C GLU A 177 20.61 -18.38 15.13
N PRO A 178 19.41 -18.70 14.63
CA PRO A 178 18.25 -17.81 14.74
C PRO A 178 17.91 -17.51 16.20
N THR A 179 17.69 -16.23 16.51
CA THR A 179 17.42 -15.76 17.88
C THR A 179 16.08 -16.27 18.40
N ARG A 180 16.05 -16.79 19.63
CA ARG A 180 14.79 -17.24 20.25
C ARG A 180 14.02 -16.05 20.81
N TRP A 181 12.71 -15.99 20.59
CA TRP A 181 11.87 -14.93 21.14
C TRP A 181 11.88 -14.86 22.69
N THR A 182 12.23 -15.97 23.36
CA THR A 182 12.40 -16.03 24.82
C THR A 182 13.66 -15.32 25.33
N GLU A 183 14.66 -15.14 24.46
CA GLU A 183 15.95 -14.51 24.76
C GLU A 183 15.96 -13.01 24.41
N VAL A 184 14.88 -12.50 23.80
CA VAL A 184 14.73 -11.09 23.46
C VAL A 184 14.52 -10.26 24.73
N ASP A 185 15.29 -9.18 24.87
CA ASP A 185 15.14 -8.23 25.98
C ASP A 185 13.99 -7.25 25.72
N PHE A 186 12.96 -7.31 26.58
CA PHE A 186 11.81 -6.41 26.54
C PHE A 186 11.93 -5.39 27.67
N THR A 187 12.04 -4.10 27.33
CA THR A 187 12.06 -3.02 28.33
C THR A 187 10.69 -2.73 28.94
N THR A 188 9.61 -3.05 28.21
CA THR A 188 8.25 -2.70 28.62
C THR A 188 7.26 -3.63 27.93
N ASN A 189 6.14 -3.97 28.59
CA ASN A 189 5.06 -4.78 28.03
C ASN A 189 5.54 -6.14 27.47
N LYS A 190 6.36 -6.85 28.24
CA LYS A 190 6.86 -8.19 27.88
C LYS A 190 5.66 -9.13 27.63
N PRO A 191 5.54 -9.75 26.45
CA PRO A 191 4.52 -10.78 26.21
C PRO A 191 4.71 -11.98 27.15
N SER A 192 3.64 -12.74 27.38
CA SER A 192 3.73 -13.96 28.17
C SER A 192 4.71 -14.97 27.54
N ILE A 193 5.32 -15.82 28.37
CA ILE A 193 6.28 -16.84 27.91
C ILE A 193 5.63 -17.78 26.87
N SER A 194 4.34 -18.09 27.02
CA SER A 194 3.59 -18.91 26.05
C SER A 194 3.53 -18.25 24.66
N VAL A 195 3.26 -16.94 24.59
CA VAL A 195 3.25 -16.18 23.34
C VAL A 195 4.66 -16.15 22.72
N LEU A 196 5.70 -15.95 23.53
CA LEU A 196 7.09 -15.95 23.03
C LEU A 196 7.50 -17.31 22.48
N LYS A 197 7.14 -18.41 23.15
CA LYS A 197 7.37 -19.77 22.65
C LYS A 197 6.64 -20.04 21.34
N GLN A 198 5.42 -19.53 21.18
CA GLN A 198 4.64 -19.66 19.96
C GLN A 198 5.25 -18.89 18.78
N ARG A 199 5.90 -17.74 19.04
CA ARG A 199 6.63 -16.98 18.02
C ARG A 199 7.88 -17.70 17.52
N GLY A 200 8.52 -18.52 18.36
CA GLY A 200 9.63 -19.40 17.95
C GLY A 200 10.97 -18.67 17.86
N THR A 201 11.63 -18.77 16.71
CA THR A 201 12.95 -18.17 16.44
C THR A 201 12.92 -17.23 15.24
N GLN A 202 13.84 -16.26 15.20
CA GLN A 202 13.86 -15.20 14.19
C GLN A 202 15.26 -14.67 13.90
N CYS A 203 15.55 -14.32 12.65
CA CYS A 203 16.76 -13.61 12.25
C CYS A 203 16.46 -12.11 12.12
N PHE A 204 16.47 -11.37 13.23
CA PHE A 204 16.09 -9.95 13.25
C PHE A 204 16.94 -9.11 12.27
N LEU A 205 16.27 -8.41 11.34
CA LEU A 205 16.93 -7.51 10.38
C LEU A 205 17.50 -6.26 11.07
N PHE A 206 16.75 -5.71 12.02
CA PHE A 206 17.12 -4.48 12.73
C PHE A 206 17.81 -4.75 14.06
N ARG A 207 18.80 -5.65 14.06
CA ARG A 207 19.65 -5.96 15.22
C ARG A 207 20.88 -5.05 15.28
N ASN A 208 21.33 -4.67 16.47
CA ASN A 208 22.45 -3.74 16.61
C ASN A 208 23.78 -4.50 16.79
N PRO A 209 24.79 -4.33 15.91
CA PRO A 209 26.12 -4.91 16.10
C PRO A 209 26.86 -4.31 17.31
N ALA A 210 26.59 -3.04 17.60
CA ALA A 210 27.17 -2.32 18.71
C ALA A 210 26.31 -2.57 19.93
N GLY A 211 26.67 -3.57 20.72
CA GLY A 211 25.99 -3.78 21.99
C GLY A 211 25.88 -2.49 22.75
N GLY A 212 24.68 -2.15 23.23
CA GLY A 212 24.42 -0.84 23.83
C GLY A 212 25.27 -0.63 25.07
N ASN A 213 26.53 -0.20 24.91
CA ASN A 213 27.57 0.20 25.87
C ASN A 213 27.67 -0.50 27.23
N ARG A 214 26.92 -1.57 27.51
CA ARG A 214 26.74 -2.10 28.87
C ARG A 214 26.92 -3.59 29.03
N ASN A 215 26.95 -4.41 27.98
CA ASN A 215 27.40 -5.81 28.03
C ASN A 215 27.65 -6.31 26.61
N ILE A 216 28.88 -6.73 26.32
CA ILE A 216 29.36 -7.10 24.97
C ILE A 216 28.82 -8.47 24.52
N ASP A 217 28.50 -9.37 25.45
CA ASP A 217 28.20 -10.78 25.11
C ASP A 217 26.76 -11.09 24.65
N THR A 218 25.79 -10.19 24.84
CA THR A 218 24.35 -10.51 24.64
C THR A 218 23.65 -9.67 23.57
N SER A 219 24.40 -8.90 22.78
CA SER A 219 23.86 -7.68 22.21
C SER A 219 23.75 -7.63 20.68
N THR A 220 24.52 -8.47 19.98
CA THR A 220 24.63 -8.49 18.52
C THR A 220 23.39 -9.02 17.81
N PHE A 221 22.60 -9.85 18.51
CA PHE A 221 21.40 -10.52 18.01
C PHE A 221 20.09 -9.86 18.47
N GLN A 222 20.15 -8.87 19.36
CA GLN A 222 18.97 -8.22 19.89
C GLN A 222 18.41 -7.19 18.90
N PRO A 223 17.09 -7.18 18.65
CA PRO A 223 16.47 -6.12 17.86
C PRO A 223 16.61 -4.78 18.56
N MET A 224 16.74 -3.69 17.79
CA MET A 224 16.72 -2.35 18.34
C MET A 224 15.40 -2.06 19.06
N LYS A 225 15.44 -1.09 19.99
CA LYS A 225 14.29 -0.66 20.80
C LYS A 225 13.62 0.55 20.15
N GLN A 226 12.31 0.73 20.36
CA GLN A 226 11.51 1.78 19.70
C GLN A 226 12.04 3.21 19.90
N ASN A 227 12.69 3.47 21.04
CA ASN A 227 13.28 4.78 21.36
C ASN A 227 14.38 5.21 20.38
N VAL A 228 14.91 4.30 19.57
CA VAL A 228 15.91 4.57 18.53
C VAL A 228 15.44 5.61 17.51
N PHE A 229 14.13 5.66 17.24
CA PHE A 229 13.57 6.56 16.23
C PHE A 229 13.42 8.00 16.73
N GLY A 230 13.20 8.24 18.02
CA GLY A 230 12.78 9.56 18.51
C GLY A 230 13.75 10.68 18.15
N ARG A 231 15.03 10.52 18.53
CA ARG A 231 16.08 11.52 18.24
C ARG A 231 16.44 11.57 16.76
N ALA A 232 16.45 10.42 16.09
CA ALA A 232 16.80 10.32 14.68
C ALA A 232 15.75 11.03 13.80
N LEU A 233 14.46 10.80 14.08
CA LEU A 233 13.35 11.48 13.43
C LEU A 233 13.39 12.99 13.69
N ALA A 234 13.57 13.41 14.94
CA ALA A 234 13.66 14.83 15.27
C ALA A 234 14.79 15.55 14.53
N LYS A 235 15.94 14.87 14.35
CA LYS A 235 17.03 15.43 13.53
C LYS A 235 16.61 15.58 12.07
N VAL A 236 16.05 14.55 11.45
CA VAL A 236 15.58 14.65 10.04
C VAL A 236 14.58 15.79 9.89
N LEU A 237 13.62 15.90 10.81
CA LEU A 237 12.63 16.97 10.80
C LEU A 237 13.28 18.36 10.92
N TYR A 238 14.33 18.49 11.74
CA TYR A 238 15.08 19.74 11.87
C TYR A 238 15.82 20.13 10.58
N GLU A 239 16.37 19.17 9.84
CA GLU A 239 17.12 19.44 8.60
C GLU A 239 16.19 19.81 7.43
N ILE A 240 14.94 19.35 7.43
CA ILE A 240 13.97 19.62 6.35
C ILE A 240 13.00 20.77 6.65
N GLN A 241 13.02 21.33 7.87
CA GLN A 241 12.06 22.35 8.26
C GLN A 241 12.36 23.69 7.57
N GLU A 242 11.30 24.45 7.31
CA GLU A 242 11.41 25.83 6.83
C GLU A 242 11.33 26.81 8.01
N PRO A 243 11.90 28.02 7.91
CA PRO A 243 11.86 29.01 8.99
C PRO A 243 10.45 29.33 9.49
N ASP A 244 9.47 29.33 8.57
CA ASP A 244 8.07 29.64 8.87
C ASP A 244 7.32 28.43 9.47
N PHE A 245 7.88 27.22 9.38
CA PHE A 245 7.25 25.98 9.82
C PHE A 245 8.25 25.09 10.60
N PRO A 246 8.59 25.46 11.85
CA PRO A 246 9.50 24.67 12.67
C PRO A 246 8.89 23.31 13.02
N LEU A 247 9.57 22.22 12.63
CA LEU A 247 9.13 20.84 12.87
C LEU A 247 9.84 20.21 14.09
N ALA A 248 11.02 20.70 14.43
CA ALA A 248 11.83 20.23 15.54
C ALA A 248 12.64 21.37 16.16
N GLU A 249 13.06 21.14 17.40
CA GLU A 249 13.89 22.04 18.18
C GLU A 249 15.25 21.38 18.43
N ARG A 250 16.31 22.19 18.37
CA ARG A 250 17.67 21.78 18.72
C ARG A 250 18.06 22.40 20.06
N SER A 251 18.35 21.57 21.04
CA SER A 251 18.92 21.99 22.33
C SER A 251 20.31 21.39 22.47
N ALA A 252 21.34 22.23 22.35
CA ALA A 252 22.75 21.85 22.28
C ALA A 252 23.02 20.77 21.21
N SER A 253 23.27 19.53 21.64
CA SER A 253 23.54 18.36 20.79
C SER A 253 22.34 17.41 20.65
N SER A 254 21.18 17.75 21.21
CA SER A 254 19.95 16.95 21.16
C SER A 254 18.89 17.60 20.29
N TYR A 255 18.15 16.75 19.56
CA TYR A 255 17.00 17.15 18.74
C TYR A 255 15.72 16.60 19.39
N THR A 256 14.70 17.45 19.46
CA THR A 256 13.38 17.09 19.99
C THR A 256 12.30 17.56 19.04
N SER A 257 11.24 16.75 18.89
CA SER A 257 10.10 17.11 18.05
C SER A 257 8.80 16.66 18.71
N LYS A 258 7.73 17.41 18.48
CA LYS A 258 6.36 17.04 18.86
C LYS A 258 5.83 15.92 17.95
N TYR A 259 6.40 15.74 16.76
CA TYR A 259 6.03 14.68 15.82
C TYR A 259 6.73 13.37 16.20
N THR A 260 5.93 12.37 16.53
CA THR A 260 6.42 11.04 16.94
C THR A 260 6.39 10.06 15.77
N PRO A 261 7.07 8.91 15.85
CA PRO A 261 6.87 7.79 14.93
C PRO A 261 5.40 7.40 14.73
N HIS A 262 4.58 7.55 15.79
CA HIS A 262 3.15 7.30 15.69
C HIS A 262 2.44 8.36 14.84
N THR A 263 2.77 9.63 15.05
CA THR A 263 2.25 10.76 14.25
C THR A 263 2.61 10.60 12.77
N MET A 264 3.86 10.24 12.45
CA MET A 264 4.30 10.01 11.07
C MET A 264 3.47 8.92 10.39
N ARG A 265 3.20 7.80 11.10
CA ARG A 265 2.32 6.74 10.59
C ARG A 265 0.91 7.26 10.34
N VAL A 266 0.34 8.04 11.26
CA VAL A 266 -1.01 8.61 11.11
C VAL A 266 -1.04 9.44 9.82
N SER A 267 -0.11 10.37 9.67
CA SER A 267 -0.01 11.24 8.50
C SER A 267 0.16 10.47 7.19
N LEU A 268 1.02 9.43 7.16
CA LEU A 268 1.22 8.61 5.96
C LEU A 268 -0.08 7.88 5.56
N ILE A 269 -0.77 7.26 6.52
CA ILE A 269 -2.04 6.55 6.25
C ILE A 269 -3.10 7.54 5.78
N THR A 270 -3.23 8.70 6.45
CA THR A 270 -4.16 9.76 6.05
C THR A 270 -3.89 10.24 4.63
N ALA A 271 -2.63 10.50 4.27
CA ALA A 271 -2.25 10.95 2.94
C ALA A 271 -2.56 9.91 1.86
N LEU A 272 -2.33 8.62 2.12
CA LEU A 272 -2.68 7.54 1.19
C LEU A 272 -4.19 7.45 0.94
N VAL A 273 -5.02 7.70 1.96
CA VAL A 273 -6.48 7.66 1.79
C VAL A 273 -6.99 8.92 1.08
N LEU A 274 -6.62 10.10 1.56
CA LEU A 274 -7.21 11.36 1.09
C LEU A 274 -6.65 11.79 -0.26
N TYR A 275 -5.32 11.71 -0.44
CA TYR A 275 -4.66 12.21 -1.65
C TYR A 275 -4.26 11.10 -2.60
N GLY A 276 -3.93 9.92 -2.07
CA GLY A 276 -3.63 8.74 -2.89
C GLY A 276 -4.88 8.00 -3.36
N GLU A 277 -6.07 8.43 -2.94
CA GLU A 277 -7.37 7.82 -3.22
C GLU A 277 -7.41 6.29 -2.98
N VAL A 278 -6.56 5.78 -2.08
CA VAL A 278 -6.44 4.35 -1.84
C VAL A 278 -7.69 3.86 -1.10
N PRO A 279 -8.46 2.91 -1.68
CA PRO A 279 -9.64 2.37 -1.02
C PRO A 279 -9.31 1.77 0.35
N LEU A 280 -10.14 2.06 1.37
CA LEU A 280 -9.88 1.64 2.76
C LEU A 280 -9.67 0.13 2.91
N HIS A 281 -10.42 -0.69 2.15
CA HIS A 281 -10.31 -2.15 2.19
C HIS A 281 -8.97 -2.67 1.65
N ILE A 282 -8.35 -1.95 0.70
CA ILE A 282 -6.99 -2.24 0.22
C ILE A 282 -5.99 -1.86 1.30
N LEU A 283 -6.11 -0.65 1.86
CA LEU A 283 -5.19 -0.15 2.86
C LEU A 283 -5.16 -1.03 4.11
N MET A 284 -6.31 -1.56 4.55
CA MET A 284 -6.39 -2.53 5.66
C MET A 284 -5.47 -3.74 5.48
N LYS A 285 -5.38 -4.29 4.26
CA LYS A 285 -4.50 -5.43 3.94
C LYS A 285 -3.03 -5.03 4.01
N VAL A 286 -2.69 -3.83 3.51
CA VAL A 286 -1.31 -3.31 3.52
C VAL A 286 -0.81 -3.05 4.94
N VAL A 287 -1.64 -2.46 5.80
CA VAL A 287 -1.23 -2.05 7.15
C VAL A 287 -1.45 -3.12 8.23
N GLY A 288 -2.12 -4.22 7.87
CA GLY A 288 -2.45 -5.33 8.78
C GLY A 288 -3.50 -4.97 9.83
N HIS A 289 -4.49 -4.14 9.49
CA HIS A 289 -5.60 -3.81 10.39
C HIS A 289 -6.71 -4.86 10.29
N ALA A 290 -7.02 -5.51 11.43
CA ALA A 290 -8.06 -6.55 11.48
C ALA A 290 -9.50 -6.01 11.40
N GLN A 291 -9.71 -4.72 11.68
CA GLN A 291 -11.04 -4.09 11.64
C GLN A 291 -10.97 -2.74 10.94
N ILE A 292 -12.02 -2.40 10.19
CA ILE A 292 -12.08 -1.16 9.41
C ILE A 292 -12.02 0.09 10.28
N ILE A 293 -12.58 0.05 11.50
CA ILE A 293 -12.54 1.14 12.48
C ILE A 293 -11.10 1.56 12.80
N MET A 294 -10.17 0.60 12.86
CA MET A 294 -8.75 0.90 13.07
C MET A 294 -8.19 1.76 11.94
N THR A 295 -8.63 1.57 10.69
CA THR A 295 -8.23 2.39 9.54
C THR A 295 -9.03 3.70 9.48
N LEU A 296 -10.32 3.67 9.84
CA LEU A 296 -11.21 4.84 9.85
C LEU A 296 -10.74 5.93 10.83
N HIS A 297 -10.09 5.57 11.93
CA HIS A 297 -9.47 6.56 12.83
C HIS A 297 -8.39 7.43 12.15
N TYR A 298 -7.89 7.04 10.97
CA TYR A 298 -6.91 7.80 10.20
C TYR A 298 -7.54 8.70 9.12
N THR A 299 -8.86 8.64 8.91
CA THR A 299 -9.58 9.51 7.97
C THR A 299 -10.19 10.71 8.68
N LYS A 300 -9.35 11.56 9.29
CA LYS A 300 -9.81 12.87 9.74
C LYS A 300 -9.94 13.79 8.52
N ILE A 301 -11.11 13.75 7.90
CA ILE A 301 -11.42 14.50 6.68
C ILE A 301 -11.79 15.94 7.07
N LYS A 302 -11.20 16.95 6.42
CA LYS A 302 -11.67 18.34 6.58
C LYS A 302 -12.87 18.58 5.66
N HIS A 303 -13.69 19.58 5.97
CA HIS A 303 -14.87 19.90 5.17
C HIS A 303 -14.55 20.13 3.68
N LEU A 304 -13.49 20.88 3.37
CA LEU A 304 -13.07 21.14 1.99
C LEU A 304 -12.73 19.84 1.25
N ASP A 305 -11.99 18.94 1.90
CA ASP A 305 -11.64 17.64 1.32
C ASP A 305 -12.90 16.81 1.01
N ILE A 306 -13.97 16.90 1.82
CA ILE A 306 -15.26 16.22 1.56
C ILE A 306 -15.89 16.75 0.27
N VAL A 307 -15.98 18.08 0.13
CA VAL A 307 -16.58 18.72 -1.05
C VAL A 307 -15.79 18.35 -2.31
N GLU A 308 -14.47 18.52 -2.28
CA GLU A 308 -13.62 18.19 -3.43
C GLU A 308 -13.69 16.71 -3.81
N THR A 309 -13.71 15.81 -2.82
CA THR A 309 -13.79 14.35 -3.08
C THR A 309 -15.15 13.96 -3.67
N LEU A 310 -16.24 14.57 -3.19
CA LEU A 310 -17.59 14.33 -3.72
C LEU A 310 -17.72 14.86 -5.16
N ASP A 311 -17.27 16.09 -5.42
CA ASP A 311 -17.29 16.68 -6.76
C ASP A 311 -16.44 15.87 -7.74
N ALA A 312 -15.24 15.44 -7.33
CA ALA A 312 -14.39 14.56 -8.14
C ALA A 312 -15.03 13.18 -8.37
N GLY A 313 -15.70 12.65 -7.34
CA GLY A 313 -16.45 11.40 -7.41
C GLY A 313 -17.60 11.47 -8.42
N GLU A 314 -18.37 12.55 -8.40
CA GLU A 314 -19.47 12.79 -9.33
C GLU A 314 -18.96 12.91 -10.77
N LYS A 315 -17.90 13.68 -11.00
CA LYS A 315 -17.27 13.80 -12.33
C LYS A 315 -16.79 12.45 -12.86
N ARG A 316 -16.16 11.62 -12.02
CA ARG A 316 -15.74 10.26 -12.40
C ARG A 316 -16.90 9.35 -12.71
N LEU A 317 -17.99 9.45 -11.95
CA LEU A 317 -19.21 8.67 -12.18
C LEU A 317 -19.83 9.02 -13.54
N LEU A 318 -19.94 10.31 -13.85
CA LEU A 318 -20.44 10.81 -15.13
C LEU A 318 -19.57 10.33 -16.30
N ALA A 319 -18.25 10.49 -16.19
CA ALA A 319 -17.31 10.05 -17.22
C ALA A 319 -17.39 8.53 -17.46
N ARG A 320 -17.41 7.72 -16.40
CA ARG A 320 -17.50 6.27 -16.51
C ARG A 320 -18.83 5.80 -17.09
N SER A 321 -19.93 6.47 -16.75
CA SER A 321 -21.23 6.19 -17.38
C SER A 321 -21.20 6.52 -18.87
N GLN A 322 -20.56 7.61 -19.27
CA GLN A 322 -20.39 7.95 -20.68
C GLN A 322 -19.51 6.94 -21.42
N ASP A 323 -18.42 6.48 -20.82
CA ASP A 323 -17.54 5.45 -21.39
C ASP A 323 -18.28 4.11 -21.54
N GLN A 324 -19.07 3.71 -20.53
CA GLN A 324 -19.91 2.51 -20.62
C GLN A 324 -20.96 2.62 -21.73
N LYS A 325 -21.60 3.78 -21.88
CA LYS A 325 -22.50 4.04 -23.01
C LYS A 325 -21.76 3.95 -24.34
N ASN A 326 -20.63 4.63 -24.49
CA ASN A 326 -19.82 4.61 -25.71
C ASN A 326 -19.38 3.17 -26.06
N ALA A 327 -19.02 2.36 -25.06
CA ALA A 327 -18.69 0.96 -25.23
C ALA A 327 -19.88 0.10 -25.71
N LEU A 328 -21.12 0.45 -25.34
CA LEU A 328 -22.34 -0.15 -25.90
C LEU A 328 -22.63 0.32 -27.34
N LEU A 329 -22.28 1.56 -27.69
CA LEU A 329 -22.48 2.13 -29.03
C LEU A 329 -21.48 1.57 -30.06
N MET A 330 -20.29 1.17 -29.63
CA MET A 330 -19.31 0.54 -30.53
C MET A 330 -19.82 -0.83 -30.99
N GLU A 331 -19.77 -1.06 -32.31
CA GLU A 331 -20.37 -2.23 -32.95
C GLU A 331 -19.92 -3.56 -32.32
N ASP A 332 -20.86 -4.52 -32.26
CA ASP A 332 -20.72 -5.91 -31.77
C ASP A 332 -20.94 -6.20 -30.27
N ARG A 333 -21.39 -5.24 -29.45
CA ARG A 333 -21.42 -5.48 -27.99
C ARG A 333 -22.78 -5.51 -27.28
N ILE A 334 -23.89 -5.07 -27.89
CA ILE A 334 -25.23 -5.18 -27.27
C ILE A 334 -25.57 -6.65 -26.96
N HIS A 335 -25.27 -7.56 -27.89
CA HIS A 335 -25.51 -9.00 -27.69
C HIS A 335 -24.55 -9.61 -26.64
N ASN A 336 -23.35 -9.05 -26.48
CA ASN A 336 -22.35 -9.52 -25.51
C ASN A 336 -22.57 -8.97 -24.09
N HIS A 337 -23.40 -7.92 -23.92
CA HIS A 337 -23.71 -7.30 -22.63
C HIS A 337 -25.21 -7.37 -22.29
N LYS A 338 -25.93 -8.37 -22.82
CA LYS A 338 -27.36 -8.57 -22.52
C LYS A 338 -27.63 -8.67 -21.02
N ASP A 339 -26.68 -9.21 -20.25
CA ASP A 339 -26.81 -9.39 -18.79
C ASP A 339 -26.81 -8.07 -18.02
N GLU A 340 -26.29 -6.98 -18.60
CA GLU A 340 -26.30 -5.65 -18.00
C GLU A 340 -27.53 -4.81 -18.41
N LEU A 341 -28.33 -5.34 -19.35
CA LEU A 341 -29.49 -4.68 -19.94
C LEU A 341 -30.79 -5.38 -19.55
N LEU A 342 -31.79 -4.57 -19.22
CA LEU A 342 -33.18 -4.98 -19.07
C LEU A 342 -33.85 -4.95 -20.44
N ILE A 343 -33.76 -6.08 -21.15
CA ILE A 343 -34.34 -6.27 -22.47
C ILE A 343 -35.73 -6.92 -22.33
N PRO A 344 -36.79 -6.30 -22.87
CA PRO A 344 -38.11 -6.91 -22.91
C PRO A 344 -38.11 -8.29 -23.60
N VAL A 345 -38.94 -9.21 -23.12
CA VAL A 345 -39.02 -10.60 -23.62
C VAL A 345 -39.22 -10.67 -25.13
N TYR A 346 -40.07 -9.79 -25.68
CA TYR A 346 -40.39 -9.73 -27.12
C TYR A 346 -39.66 -8.59 -27.86
N SER A 347 -38.41 -8.31 -27.47
CA SER A 347 -37.59 -7.27 -28.09
C SER A 347 -36.93 -7.75 -29.39
N ALA A 348 -36.83 -6.85 -30.38
CA ALA A 348 -36.09 -7.10 -31.62
C ALA A 348 -34.58 -7.30 -31.40
N LEU A 349 -34.04 -6.88 -30.25
CA LEU A 349 -32.61 -7.09 -29.90
C LEU A 349 -32.27 -8.56 -29.58
N HIS A 350 -33.26 -9.44 -29.53
CA HIS A 350 -33.01 -10.87 -29.47
C HIS A 350 -32.57 -11.45 -30.81
N ASP A 351 -32.93 -10.79 -31.92
CA ASP A 351 -32.48 -11.11 -33.26
C ASP A 351 -31.08 -10.51 -33.52
N PRO A 352 -30.04 -11.34 -33.75
CA PRO A 352 -28.68 -10.86 -34.05
C PRO A 352 -28.57 -10.11 -35.38
N GLU A 353 -29.51 -10.32 -36.31
CA GLU A 353 -29.51 -9.69 -37.63
C GLU A 353 -30.28 -8.37 -37.66
N TRP A 354 -30.83 -7.94 -36.51
CA TRP A 354 -31.62 -6.72 -36.43
C TRP A 354 -30.80 -5.48 -36.86
N PRO A 355 -31.31 -4.63 -37.77
CA PRO A 355 -30.54 -3.51 -38.29
C PRO A 355 -30.11 -2.53 -37.18
N LYS A 356 -28.80 -2.34 -37.03
CA LYS A 356 -28.24 -1.41 -36.01
C LYS A 356 -28.70 0.03 -36.20
N ALA A 357 -28.93 0.45 -37.45
CA ALA A 357 -29.48 1.78 -37.77
C ALA A 357 -30.91 2.00 -37.23
N SER A 358 -31.64 0.92 -36.91
CA SER A 358 -32.96 0.98 -36.28
C SER A 358 -32.88 1.16 -34.76
N ILE A 359 -31.69 1.13 -34.16
CA ILE A 359 -31.50 1.31 -32.72
C ILE A 359 -31.19 2.78 -32.44
N GLN A 360 -32.03 3.41 -31.63
CA GLN A 360 -31.82 4.77 -31.16
C GLN A 360 -31.39 4.77 -29.70
N PHE A 361 -30.28 5.44 -29.39
CA PHE A 361 -29.77 5.57 -28.03
C PHE A 361 -30.21 6.89 -27.40
N PHE A 362 -30.55 6.82 -26.12
CA PHE A 362 -30.83 7.95 -25.25
C PHE A 362 -29.89 7.89 -24.04
N ASP A 363 -29.83 8.97 -23.28
CA ASP A 363 -29.06 9.00 -22.04
C ASP A 363 -29.56 8.04 -20.97
N TYR A 364 -30.84 7.68 -21.04
CA TYR A 364 -31.57 6.91 -20.04
C TYR A 364 -31.97 5.50 -20.54
N GLY A 365 -31.65 5.14 -21.77
CA GLY A 365 -31.91 3.82 -22.35
C GLY A 365 -31.79 3.82 -23.88
N LEU A 366 -32.35 2.82 -24.53
CA LEU A 366 -32.37 2.72 -25.99
C LEU A 366 -33.73 2.21 -26.50
N CYS A 367 -34.06 2.61 -27.73
CA CYS A 367 -35.20 2.13 -28.48
C CYS A 367 -34.74 1.24 -29.63
N PRO A 368 -35.12 -0.05 -29.66
CA PRO A 368 -34.71 -0.95 -30.74
C PRO A 368 -35.44 -0.69 -32.07
N TYR A 369 -36.46 0.17 -32.07
CA TYR A 369 -37.28 0.47 -33.26
C TYR A 369 -37.17 1.94 -33.71
N GLY A 370 -36.16 2.68 -33.27
CA GLY A 370 -35.92 4.05 -33.74
C GLY A 370 -37.11 4.99 -33.57
N SER A 371 -37.88 4.83 -32.50
CA SER A 371 -39.10 5.59 -32.22
C SER A 371 -40.25 5.42 -33.23
N THR A 372 -40.22 4.38 -34.09
CA THR A 372 -41.27 4.12 -35.09
C THR A 372 -42.47 3.33 -34.53
N ARG A 373 -42.28 2.61 -33.41
CA ARG A 373 -43.27 1.74 -32.78
C ARG A 373 -43.85 2.30 -31.48
N CYS A 374 -43.99 3.63 -31.39
CA CYS A 374 -44.63 4.27 -30.24
C CYS A 374 -46.16 4.04 -30.20
N SER A 375 -46.78 3.70 -31.34
CA SER A 375 -48.22 3.46 -31.46
C SER A 375 -48.70 2.13 -30.86
N ASP A 376 -47.79 1.17 -30.65
CA ASP A 376 -48.07 -0.12 -30.01
C ASP A 376 -47.18 -0.36 -28.76
N GLY A 377 -46.58 0.71 -28.23
CA GLY A 377 -45.67 0.63 -27.09
C GLY A 377 -46.36 0.62 -25.72
N GLY A 378 -47.66 0.86 -25.64
CA GLY A 378 -48.42 0.93 -24.39
C GLY A 378 -48.86 -0.43 -23.85
N LEU A 379 -49.81 -0.39 -22.89
CA LEU A 379 -50.39 -1.60 -22.30
C LEU A 379 -51.27 -2.35 -23.31
N GLU A 380 -51.39 -3.67 -23.09
CA GLU A 380 -52.29 -4.52 -23.86
C GLU A 380 -53.75 -4.03 -23.75
N ARG A 381 -54.48 -4.06 -24.88
CA ARG A 381 -55.88 -3.67 -24.91
C ARG A 381 -56.74 -4.66 -24.12
N GLU A 382 -57.61 -4.14 -23.26
CA GLU A 382 -58.56 -4.94 -22.48
C GLU A 382 -59.40 -5.88 -23.37
N GLU A 383 -59.74 -5.42 -24.58
CA GLU A 383 -60.54 -6.15 -25.56
C GLU A 383 -59.84 -7.40 -26.14
N THR A 384 -58.51 -7.47 -26.07
CA THR A 384 -57.72 -8.58 -26.62
C THR A 384 -57.17 -9.54 -25.57
N LYS A 385 -57.28 -9.24 -24.26
CA LYS A 385 -56.71 -10.04 -23.17
C LYS A 385 -57.17 -11.51 -23.12
N ASN A 386 -58.36 -11.81 -23.65
CA ASN A 386 -58.94 -13.17 -23.68
C ASN A 386 -58.80 -13.88 -25.03
N SER A 387 -58.17 -13.25 -26.03
CA SER A 387 -58.00 -13.80 -27.37
C SER A 387 -56.63 -14.47 -27.50
N LYS A 388 -56.60 -15.79 -27.79
CA LYS A 388 -55.35 -16.54 -28.02
C LYS A 388 -54.65 -16.21 -29.34
N THR A 389 -55.29 -15.46 -30.24
CA THR A 389 -54.83 -15.30 -31.63
C THR A 389 -54.55 -13.86 -32.06
N LYS A 390 -54.97 -12.85 -31.28
CA LYS A 390 -54.67 -11.43 -31.56
C LYS A 390 -54.45 -10.66 -30.25
N THR A 391 -53.20 -10.28 -29.99
CA THR A 391 -52.82 -9.37 -28.91
C THR A 391 -52.55 -7.99 -29.52
N GLU A 392 -53.36 -7.00 -29.17
CA GLU A 392 -53.16 -5.61 -29.61
C GLU A 392 -52.74 -4.72 -28.45
N TYR A 393 -51.87 -3.75 -28.72
CA TYR A 393 -51.34 -2.82 -27.73
C TYR A 393 -51.80 -1.39 -28.01
N ASN A 394 -51.96 -0.61 -26.94
CA ASN A 394 -52.27 0.81 -27.04
C ASN A 394 -51.03 1.65 -27.40
N PRO A 395 -51.21 2.89 -27.88
CA PRO A 395 -50.11 3.84 -28.01
C PRO A 395 -49.50 4.17 -26.64
N VAL A 396 -48.22 4.53 -26.64
CA VAL A 396 -47.54 5.00 -25.43
C VAL A 396 -48.26 6.23 -24.88
N PRO A 397 -48.68 6.22 -23.60
CA PRO A 397 -49.40 7.34 -23.02
C PRO A 397 -48.50 8.56 -22.88
N SER A 398 -48.97 9.70 -23.39
CA SER A 398 -48.28 10.98 -23.27
C SER A 398 -47.99 11.33 -21.81
N GLY A 399 -46.83 11.91 -21.56
CA GLY A 399 -46.42 12.35 -20.22
C GLY A 399 -45.52 13.57 -20.29
N TYR A 400 -44.67 13.74 -19.28
CA TYR A 400 -43.72 14.86 -19.19
C TYR A 400 -42.80 14.97 -20.43
N LEU A 401 -42.37 13.83 -20.98
CA LEU A 401 -41.58 13.76 -22.21
C LEU A 401 -42.43 13.75 -23.50
N GLY A 402 -43.68 14.22 -23.43
CA GLY A 402 -44.61 14.23 -24.56
C GLY A 402 -45.03 12.84 -25.02
N CYS A 403 -45.20 12.68 -26.33
CA CYS A 403 -45.62 11.41 -26.96
C CYS A 403 -44.53 10.34 -27.00
N GLN A 404 -43.27 10.69 -26.72
CA GLN A 404 -42.13 9.77 -26.62
C GLN A 404 -41.81 9.42 -25.16
N ASN A 405 -42.84 9.07 -24.38
CA ASN A 405 -42.69 8.69 -22.98
C ASN A 405 -42.13 7.27 -22.83
N CYS A 406 -40.85 7.10 -23.17
CA CYS A 406 -40.17 5.82 -23.27
C CYS A 406 -40.23 5.00 -21.97
N PHE A 407 -40.29 5.64 -20.80
CA PHE A 407 -40.43 4.95 -19.50
C PHE A 407 -41.73 4.14 -19.36
N ARG A 408 -42.76 4.48 -20.14
CA ARG A 408 -44.03 3.74 -20.20
C ARG A 408 -44.16 2.88 -21.46
N CYS A 409 -43.09 2.73 -22.23
CA CYS A 409 -43.06 1.96 -23.47
C CYS A 409 -42.56 0.54 -23.21
N ARG A 410 -43.33 -0.48 -23.62
CA ARG A 410 -42.96 -1.90 -23.51
C ARG A 410 -41.72 -2.30 -24.32
N HIS A 411 -41.38 -1.50 -25.34
CA HIS A 411 -40.22 -1.74 -26.20
C HIS A 411 -38.93 -1.12 -25.66
N PHE A 412 -39.03 -0.31 -24.61
CA PHE A 412 -37.90 0.43 -24.07
C PHE A 412 -36.91 -0.52 -23.39
N VAL A 413 -35.63 -0.34 -23.71
CA VAL A 413 -34.53 -1.10 -23.12
C VAL A 413 -33.69 -0.15 -22.29
N THR A 414 -33.36 -0.55 -21.08
CA THR A 414 -32.47 0.20 -20.20
C THR A 414 -31.57 -0.77 -19.43
N GLY A 415 -30.83 -0.35 -18.41
CA GLY A 415 -29.95 -1.23 -17.67
C GLY A 415 -28.92 -0.48 -16.83
N ALA A 416 -27.97 -1.23 -16.27
CA ALA A 416 -26.89 -0.66 -15.46
C ALA A 416 -26.14 0.50 -16.14
N PRO A 417 -25.86 0.45 -17.46
CA PRO A 417 -25.16 1.54 -18.16
C PRO A 417 -25.93 2.87 -18.23
N PHE A 418 -27.26 2.84 -18.06
CA PHE A 418 -28.15 3.99 -18.19
C PHE A 418 -28.61 4.57 -16.84
N VAL A 419 -28.18 4.00 -15.72
CA VAL A 419 -28.64 4.38 -14.37
C VAL A 419 -28.46 5.86 -14.08
N VAL A 420 -27.34 6.45 -14.47
CA VAL A 420 -27.06 7.88 -14.26
C VAL A 420 -28.06 8.75 -15.03
N GLY A 421 -28.32 8.45 -16.30
CA GLY A 421 -29.31 9.20 -17.09
C GLY A 421 -30.74 9.00 -16.59
N LEU A 422 -31.07 7.82 -16.08
CA LEU A 422 -32.35 7.55 -15.42
C LEU A 422 -32.55 8.40 -14.16
N ILE A 423 -31.51 8.54 -13.32
CA ILE A 423 -31.57 9.38 -12.12
C ILE A 423 -31.79 10.85 -12.51
N ILE A 424 -31.04 11.35 -13.49
CA ILE A 424 -31.18 12.73 -13.99
C ILE A 424 -32.61 12.98 -14.49
N LYS A 425 -33.15 12.09 -15.34
CA LYS A 425 -34.53 12.22 -15.84
C LYS A 425 -35.58 12.04 -14.75
N GLY A 426 -35.33 11.20 -13.75
CA GLY A 426 -36.18 11.06 -12.58
C GLY A 426 -36.26 12.37 -11.77
N ASN A 427 -35.12 13.01 -11.54
CA ASN A 427 -35.05 14.30 -10.85
C ASN A 427 -35.77 15.40 -11.65
N GLU A 428 -35.52 15.50 -12.96
CA GLU A 428 -36.19 16.45 -13.86
C GLU A 428 -37.72 16.31 -13.82
N ILE A 429 -38.24 15.07 -13.90
CA ILE A 429 -39.69 14.79 -13.81
C ILE A 429 -40.23 15.13 -12.41
N SER A 430 -39.44 14.89 -11.36
CA SER A 430 -39.84 15.15 -9.98
C SER A 430 -39.94 16.66 -9.69
N GLU A 431 -38.99 17.45 -10.15
CA GLU A 431 -39.01 18.92 -10.03
C GLU A 431 -40.20 19.51 -10.80
N ALA A 432 -40.46 19.01 -12.01
CA ALA A 432 -41.59 19.46 -12.80
C ALA A 432 -42.98 19.12 -12.25
N LYS A 433 -43.07 18.25 -11.24
CA LYS A 433 -44.33 17.96 -10.51
C LYS A 433 -44.52 18.86 -9.28
N GLN A 434 -43.47 19.54 -8.82
CA GLN A 434 -43.53 20.45 -7.67
C GLN A 434 -44.04 21.85 -8.05
N TYR A 435 -44.02 22.17 -9.34
CA TYR A 435 -44.68 23.32 -9.96
C TYR A 435 -45.90 22.84 -10.75
#